data_AF-A0A960U4J0-F1
#
_entry.id   AF-A0A960U4J0-F1
#
_cell.length_a   1.000
_cell.length_b   1.000
_cell.length_c   1.000
_cell.angle_alpha   90.00
_cell.angle_beta   90.00
_cell.angle_gamma   90.00
#
_symmetry.space_group_name_H-M   'P 1'
#
loop_
_entity.id
_entity.type
_entity.pdbx_description
1 polymer ?
#
loop_
_entity_poly.entity_id
_entity_poly.type
_entity_poly.pdbx_seq_one_letter_code
_entity_poly.pdbx_strand_id
1 'polypeptide(L)'
;MYVEKIELYGFKSFPNRTEIPFARGITAIVGPNGCGKSNVSDAFRWVIGESNIRNLRGERVQDVIFKGTRTAKPMGMAEVTLTVRNDEGRLPVEYTQVGVARRIFRSGDSEFAINKTNCRLKDIKELFSGTGMGSHGYA
;
A
#
# COMPACT_ATOMS: atom_id res chain seq x y z
N MET A 1 4.07 14.12 11.24
CA MET A 1 3.34 12.97 10.65
C MET A 1 4.33 11.83 10.41
N TYR A 2 3.98 10.57 10.69
CA TYR A 2 4.82 9.41 10.36
C TYR A 2 4.00 8.15 10.04
N VAL A 3 4.57 7.22 9.29
CA VAL A 3 3.97 5.90 9.03
C VAL A 3 4.13 5.04 10.28
N GLU A 4 3.03 4.49 10.79
CA GLU A 4 3.04 3.58 11.95
C GLU A 4 3.24 2.13 11.52
N LYS A 5 2.51 1.70 10.48
CA LYS A 5 2.62 0.34 9.94
C LYS A 5 2.08 0.24 8.51
N ILE A 6 2.51 -0.78 7.79
CA ILE A 6 1.88 -1.25 6.55
C ILE A 6 1.50 -2.72 6.70
N GLU A 7 0.30 -3.05 6.25
CA GLU A 7 -0.24 -4.40 6.24
C GLU A 7 -0.44 -4.85 4.79
N LEU A 8 0.01 -6.07 4.49
CA LEU A 8 0.05 -6.64 3.14
C LEU A 8 -0.69 -7.97 3.16
N TYR A 9 -1.63 -8.18 2.24
CA TYR A 9 -2.32 -9.46 2.11
C TYR A 9 -2.61 -9.78 0.65
N GLY A 10 -2.10 -10.92 0.17
CA GLY A 10 -2.18 -11.30 -1.25
C GLY A 10 -1.44 -10.36 -2.19
N PHE A 11 -0.63 -9.43 -1.69
CA PHE A 11 0.08 -8.45 -2.50
C PHE A 11 1.43 -9.00 -2.93
N LYS A 12 1.60 -9.22 -4.25
CA LYS A 12 2.86 -9.72 -4.84
C LYS A 12 3.43 -10.89 -4.06
N SER A 13 4.62 -10.77 -3.49
CA SER A 13 5.30 -11.83 -2.74
C SER A 13 4.72 -12.10 -1.35
N PHE A 14 3.63 -11.45 -0.94
CA PHE A 14 3.03 -11.55 0.39
C PHE A 14 1.68 -12.30 0.32
N PRO A 15 1.67 -13.65 0.27
CA PRO A 15 0.42 -14.42 0.23
C PRO A 15 -0.35 -14.38 1.54
N ASN A 16 0.35 -14.29 2.66
CA ASN A 16 -0.26 -14.24 3.99
C ASN A 16 -0.25 -12.81 4.52
N ARG A 17 -1.16 -12.51 5.45
CA ARG A 17 -1.20 -11.22 6.11
C ARG A 17 0.14 -10.96 6.79
N THR A 18 0.82 -9.91 6.34
CA THR A 18 2.13 -9.50 6.85
C THR A 18 1.99 -8.07 7.35
N GLU A 19 2.24 -7.86 8.63
CA GLU A 19 2.29 -6.53 9.24
C GLU A 19 3.75 -6.11 9.41
N ILE A 20 4.10 -4.92 8.94
CA ILE A 20 5.42 -4.33 9.09
C ILE A 20 5.25 -3.03 9.89
N PRO A 21 5.60 -3.00 11.18
CA PRO A 21 5.62 -1.78 11.97
C PRO A 21 6.82 -0.92 11.62
N PHE A 22 6.67 0.40 11.73
CA PHE A 22 7.75 1.37 11.53
C PHE A 22 7.99 2.15 12.81
N ALA A 23 9.27 2.26 13.17
CA ALA A 23 9.68 3.09 14.29
C ALA A 23 9.75 4.56 13.87
N ARG A 24 9.66 5.47 14.85
CA ARG A 24 10.04 6.86 14.63
C ARG A 24 11.54 6.92 14.34
N GLY A 25 11.93 7.54 13.24
CA GLY A 25 13.32 7.60 12.77
C GLY A 25 13.54 6.80 11.49
N ILE A 26 14.62 6.02 11.45
CA ILE A 26 15.04 5.26 10.25
C ILE A 26 14.65 3.79 10.42
N THR A 27 13.91 3.26 9.45
CA THR A 27 13.61 1.82 9.34
C THR A 27 14.29 1.26 8.09
N ALA A 28 15.10 0.21 8.24
CA ALA A 28 15.77 -0.46 7.12
C ALA A 28 15.10 -1.80 6.80
N ILE A 29 14.77 -2.02 5.53
CA ILE A 29 14.22 -3.30 5.04
C ILE A 29 15.31 -4.03 4.25
N VAL A 30 15.82 -5.12 4.82
CA VAL A 30 16.96 -5.89 4.28
C VAL A 30 16.61 -7.36 4.05
N GLY A 31 17.44 -8.06 3.27
CA GLY A 31 17.24 -9.47 2.92
C GLY A 31 17.78 -9.83 1.52
N PRO A 32 17.78 -11.13 1.15
CA PRO A 32 18.33 -11.61 -0.12
C PRO A 32 17.62 -11.03 -1.36
N ASN A 33 18.29 -11.08 -2.52
CA ASN A 33 17.65 -10.70 -3.78
C ASN A 33 16.46 -11.62 -4.09
N GLY A 34 15.37 -11.03 -4.59
CA GLY A 34 14.14 -11.77 -4.89
C GLY A 34 13.22 -12.07 -3.70
N CYS A 35 13.60 -11.75 -2.45
CA CYS A 35 12.76 -12.08 -1.27
C CYS A 35 11.53 -11.16 -1.06
N GLY A 36 11.33 -10.15 -1.91
CA GLY A 36 10.15 -9.28 -1.83
C GLY A 36 10.37 -7.90 -1.20
N LYS A 37 11.60 -7.50 -0.85
CA LYS A 37 11.89 -6.17 -0.26
C LYS A 37 11.30 -5.01 -1.05
N SER A 38 11.59 -4.96 -2.36
CA SER A 38 11.08 -3.90 -3.24
C SER A 38 9.55 -3.95 -3.40
N ASN A 39 8.91 -5.09 -3.12
CA ASN A 39 7.44 -5.17 -3.13
C ASN A 39 6.83 -4.42 -1.94
N VAL A 40 7.55 -4.20 -0.85
CA VAL A 40 7.10 -3.30 0.23
C VAL A 40 7.04 -1.86 -0.29
N SER A 41 8.08 -1.40 -1.00
CA SER A 41 8.07 -0.07 -1.65
C SER A 41 6.93 0.06 -2.67
N ASP A 42 6.68 -0.98 -3.47
CA ASP A 42 5.55 -0.96 -4.41
C ASP A 42 4.21 -0.89 -3.69
N ALA A 43 4.06 -1.57 -2.55
CA ALA A 43 2.85 -1.51 -1.75
C ALA A 43 2.58 -0.10 -1.22
N PHE A 44 3.63 0.60 -0.75
CA PHE A 44 3.55 2.01 -0.39
C PHE A 44 3.04 2.86 -1.55
N ARG A 45 3.67 2.77 -2.72
CA ARG A 45 3.26 3.54 -3.92
C ARG A 45 1.82 3.22 -4.31
N TRP A 46 1.44 1.95 -4.26
CA TRP A 46 0.10 1.52 -4.66
C TRP A 46 -0.98 2.02 -3.69
N VAL A 47 -0.78 1.92 -2.38
CA VAL A 47 -1.79 2.31 -1.38
C VAL A 47 -1.98 3.82 -1.29
N ILE A 48 -0.93 4.64 -1.52
CA ILE A 48 -1.05 6.11 -1.59
C ILE A 48 -1.65 6.63 -2.91
N GLY A 49 -1.95 5.73 -3.85
CA GLY A 49 -2.74 6.05 -5.04
C GLY A 49 -2.03 5.93 -6.38
N GLU A 50 -0.85 5.29 -6.47
CA GLU A 50 -0.22 5.01 -7.78
C GLU A 50 -1.17 4.18 -8.66
N SER A 51 -1.51 4.74 -9.82
CA SER A 51 -2.40 4.11 -10.80
C SER A 51 -1.64 3.54 -12.00
N ASN A 52 -0.43 4.00 -12.27
CA ASN A 52 0.41 3.48 -13.33
C ASN A 52 1.08 2.18 -12.86
N ILE A 53 0.56 1.05 -13.33
CA ILE A 53 1.08 -0.27 -12.97
C ILE A 53 2.55 -0.49 -13.36
N ARG A 54 3.05 0.21 -14.38
CA ARG A 54 4.46 0.12 -14.79
C ARG A 54 5.39 0.64 -13.70
N ASN A 55 4.98 1.66 -12.94
CA ASN A 55 5.72 2.18 -11.78
C ASN A 55 5.77 1.15 -10.63
N LEU A 56 4.86 0.19 -10.65
CA LEU A 56 4.82 -0.94 -9.74
C LEU A 56 5.39 -2.20 -10.39
N ARG A 57 6.18 -2.11 -11.47
CA ARG A 57 6.83 -3.28 -12.09
C ARG A 57 5.84 -4.39 -12.48
N GLY A 58 4.67 -4.01 -12.98
CA GLY A 58 3.64 -4.90 -13.51
C GLY A 58 3.12 -4.42 -14.86
N GLU A 59 2.36 -5.27 -15.54
CA GLU A 59 1.80 -5.01 -16.88
C GLU A 59 0.29 -4.74 -16.81
N ARG A 60 -0.41 -5.48 -15.93
CA ARG A 60 -1.85 -5.36 -15.69
C ARG A 60 -2.10 -5.06 -14.22
N VAL A 61 -3.19 -4.36 -13.91
CA VAL A 61 -3.48 -3.95 -12.51
C VAL A 61 -3.56 -5.17 -11.58
N GLN A 62 -4.05 -6.31 -12.07
CA GLN A 62 -4.13 -7.58 -11.35
C GLN A 62 -2.76 -8.22 -11.06
N ASP A 63 -1.66 -7.75 -11.66
CA ASP A 63 -0.31 -8.28 -11.41
C ASP A 63 0.21 -7.96 -10.00
N VAL A 64 -0.48 -7.07 -9.28
CA VAL A 64 -0.24 -6.86 -7.84
C VAL A 64 -0.78 -8.01 -6.99
N ILE A 65 -1.63 -8.88 -7.53
CA ILE A 65 -2.16 -10.06 -6.84
C ILE A 65 -1.12 -11.19 -6.87
N PHE A 66 -0.90 -11.84 -5.73
CA PHE A 66 -0.02 -13.00 -5.63
C PHE A 66 -0.41 -14.08 -6.64
N LYS A 67 0.53 -14.40 -7.53
CA LYS A 67 0.33 -15.31 -8.65
C LYS A 67 0.52 -16.78 -8.28
N GLY A 68 0.85 -17.09 -7.03
CA GLY A 68 1.19 -18.44 -6.61
C GLY A 68 2.68 -18.74 -6.77
N THR A 69 3.10 -19.84 -6.17
CA THR A 69 4.41 -20.46 -6.36
C THR A 69 4.20 -21.95 -6.65
N ARG A 70 5.28 -22.73 -6.75
CA ARG A 70 5.20 -24.20 -6.79
C ARG A 70 4.52 -24.81 -5.55
N THR A 71 4.55 -24.12 -4.42
CA THR A 71 4.09 -24.62 -3.12
C THR A 71 2.86 -23.89 -2.58
N ALA A 72 2.47 -22.75 -3.17
CA ALA A 72 1.35 -21.94 -2.72
C ALA A 72 0.43 -21.55 -3.88
N LYS A 73 -0.89 -21.68 -3.66
CA LYS A 73 -1.89 -21.33 -4.67
C LYS A 73 -1.96 -19.81 -4.91
N PRO A 74 -2.31 -19.36 -6.13
CA PRO A 74 -2.60 -17.95 -6.39
C PRO A 74 -3.74 -17.42 -5.50
N MET A 75 -3.67 -16.14 -5.13
CA MET A 75 -4.75 -15.48 -4.39
C MET A 75 -5.79 -14.86 -5.34
N GLY A 76 -7.02 -14.68 -4.84
CA GLY A 76 -8.11 -14.02 -5.57
C GLY A 76 -8.12 -12.49 -5.47
N MET A 77 -7.34 -11.93 -4.56
CA MET A 77 -7.29 -10.50 -4.26
C MET A 77 -5.91 -10.09 -3.73
N ALA A 78 -5.61 -8.79 -3.81
CA ALA A 78 -4.54 -8.13 -3.06
C ALA A 78 -5.12 -6.95 -2.26
N GLU A 79 -4.66 -6.79 -1.02
CA GLU A 79 -4.98 -5.67 -0.14
C GLU A 79 -3.70 -5.13 0.48
N VAL A 80 -3.63 -3.81 0.54
CA VAL A 80 -2.61 -3.09 1.30
C VAL A 80 -3.30 -2.05 2.17
N THR A 81 -2.97 -2.05 3.46
CA THR A 81 -3.46 -1.05 4.42
C THR A 81 -2.26 -0.31 5.02
N LEU A 82 -2.25 1.01 4.89
CA LEU A 82 -1.26 1.91 5.46
C LEU A 82 -1.86 2.65 6.65
N THR A 83 -1.20 2.58 7.81
CA THR A 83 -1.59 3.37 8.98
C THR A 83 -0.58 4.47 9.22
N VAL A 84 -1.07 5.70 9.31
CA VAL A 84 -0.27 6.93 9.48
C VAL A 84 -0.73 7.66 10.74
N ARG A 85 0.23 8.19 11.49
CA ARG A 85 0.00 9.08 12.62
C ARG A 85 0.03 10.53 12.16
N ASN A 86 -1.09 11.22 12.34
CA ASN A 86 -1.38 12.57 11.92
C ASN A 86 -1.40 13.56 13.09
N ASP A 87 -0.55 13.36 14.11
CA ASP A 87 -0.54 14.18 15.33
C ASP A 87 -0.28 15.68 15.06
N GLU A 88 0.34 16.02 13.92
CA GLU A 88 0.64 17.39 13.46
C GLU A 88 -0.40 17.99 12.49
N GLY A 89 -1.49 17.27 12.19
CA GLY A 89 -2.55 17.77 11.29
C GLY A 89 -2.11 17.98 9.83
N ARG A 90 -1.12 17.23 9.35
CA ARG A 90 -0.64 17.33 7.96
C ARG A 90 -1.59 16.74 6.93
N LEU A 91 -2.36 15.72 7.32
CA LEU A 91 -3.47 15.21 6.53
C LEU A 91 -4.72 16.05 6.84
N PRO A 92 -5.54 16.40 5.84
CA PRO A 92 -6.74 17.23 5.99
C PRO A 92 -7.91 16.47 6.63
N VAL A 93 -7.68 15.83 7.77
CA VAL A 93 -8.65 15.05 8.54
C VAL A 93 -8.40 15.25 10.04
N GLU A 94 -9.47 15.20 10.84
CA GLU A 94 -9.41 15.44 12.30
C GLU A 94 -8.85 14.26 13.09
N TYR A 95 -8.63 13.11 12.45
CA TYR A 95 -8.13 11.91 13.10
C TYR A 95 -6.62 11.97 13.31
N THR A 96 -6.17 11.65 14.53
CA THR A 96 -4.75 11.51 14.88
C THR A 96 -4.12 10.24 14.33
N GLN A 97 -4.93 9.24 13.97
CA GLN A 97 -4.52 8.02 13.30
C GLN A 97 -5.41 7.80 12.06
N VAL A 98 -4.76 7.60 10.92
CA VAL A 98 -5.42 7.49 9.62
C VAL A 98 -4.99 6.19 8.96
N GLY A 99 -5.95 5.29 8.74
CA GLY A 99 -5.78 4.05 8.00
C GLY A 99 -6.29 4.20 6.56
N VAL A 100 -5.45 3.94 5.58
CA VAL A 100 -5.79 3.96 4.15
C VAL A 100 -5.67 2.54 3.61
N ALA A 101 -6.75 2.01 3.06
CA ALA A 101 -6.78 0.68 2.48
C ALA A 101 -7.09 0.74 0.99
N ARG A 102 -6.38 -0.09 0.22
CA ARG A 102 -6.66 -0.33 -1.20
C ARG A 102 -6.71 -1.83 -1.44
N ARG A 103 -7.75 -2.28 -2.13
CA ARG A 103 -7.97 -3.69 -2.51
C ARG A 103 -8.24 -3.81 -3.99
N ILE A 104 -7.79 -4.91 -4.60
CA ILE A 104 -8.16 -5.31 -5.96
C ILE A 104 -8.49 -6.80 -6.00
N PHE A 105 -9.51 -7.14 -6.78
CA PHE A 105 -9.94 -8.52 -7.04
C PHE A 105 -9.53 -8.97 -8.44
N ARG A 106 -9.50 -10.29 -8.67
CA ARG A 106 -9.25 -10.85 -10.02
C ARG A 106 -10.29 -10.44 -11.06
N SER A 107 -11.51 -10.09 -10.64
CA SER A 107 -12.54 -9.52 -11.53
C SER A 107 -12.10 -8.18 -12.14
N GLY A 108 -11.14 -7.48 -11.53
CA GLY A 108 -10.75 -6.12 -11.87
C GLY A 108 -11.34 -5.06 -10.96
N ASP A 109 -12.33 -5.43 -10.12
CA ASP A 109 -12.93 -4.53 -9.16
C ASP A 109 -11.90 -4.07 -8.13
N SER A 110 -11.97 -2.79 -7.77
CA SER A 110 -11.09 -2.17 -6.78
C SER A 110 -11.91 -1.49 -5.70
N GLU A 111 -11.47 -1.64 -4.45
CA GLU A 111 -12.07 -0.99 -3.29
C GLU A 111 -11.05 -0.10 -2.59
N PHE A 112 -11.54 1.01 -2.02
CA PHE A 112 -10.72 2.01 -1.36
C PHE A 112 -11.42 2.42 -0.07
N ALA A 113 -10.66 2.55 1.03
CA ALA A 113 -11.20 3.03 2.28
C ALA A 113 -10.23 3.94 3.02
N ILE A 114 -10.77 4.96 3.70
CA ILE A 114 -10.07 5.79 4.68
C ILE A 114 -10.78 5.57 6.01
N ASN A 115 -10.06 5.14 7.04
CA ASN A 115 -10.61 4.78 8.35
C ASN A 115 -11.82 3.82 8.27
N LYS A 116 -11.73 2.81 7.39
CA LYS A 116 -12.79 1.82 7.11
C LYS A 116 -14.05 2.39 6.44
N THR A 117 -14.08 3.67 6.11
CA THR A 117 -15.14 4.29 5.32
C THR A 117 -14.79 4.20 3.84
N ASN A 118 -15.70 3.65 3.03
CA ASN A 118 -15.51 3.54 1.59
C ASN A 118 -15.33 4.91 0.95
N CYS A 119 -14.39 4.99 0.02
CA CYS A 119 -14.06 6.20 -0.72
C CYS A 119 -13.65 5.87 -2.16
N ARG A 120 -13.23 6.88 -2.92
CA ARG A 120 -12.68 6.73 -4.27
C ARG A 120 -11.16 6.85 -4.21
N LEU A 121 -10.48 6.30 -5.22
CA LEU A 121 -9.04 6.49 -5.40
C LEU A 121 -8.62 7.97 -5.41
N LYS A 122 -9.48 8.84 -5.97
CA LYS A 122 -9.24 10.29 -5.98
C LYS A 122 -9.13 10.86 -4.56
N ASP A 123 -9.98 10.41 -3.65
CA ASP A 123 -10.02 10.90 -2.27
C ASP A 123 -8.72 10.51 -1.53
N ILE A 124 -8.18 9.31 -1.79
CA ILE A 124 -6.85 8.90 -1.29
C ILE A 124 -5.73 9.77 -1.86
N LYS A 125 -5.75 10.06 -3.17
CA LYS A 125 -4.73 10.91 -3.80
C LYS A 125 -4.75 12.33 -3.22
N GLU A 126 -5.95 12.88 -2.98
CA GLU A 126 -6.13 14.19 -2.37
C GLU A 126 -5.65 14.22 -0.92
N LEU A 127 -5.91 13.15 -0.15
CA LEU A 127 -5.46 13.02 1.25
C LEU A 127 -3.93 13.19 1.38
N PHE A 128 -3.15 12.65 0.44
CA PHE A 128 -1.68 12.76 0.45
C PHE A 128 -1.14 13.90 -0.42
N SER A 129 -2.01 14.66 -1.09
CA SER A 129 -1.59 15.80 -1.91
C SER A 129 -0.92 16.88 -1.06
N GLY A 130 0.21 17.42 -1.50
CA GLY A 130 0.96 18.45 -0.77
C GLY A 130 1.73 17.97 0.47
N THR A 131 1.63 16.69 0.86
CA THR A 131 2.34 16.14 2.04
C THR A 131 3.79 15.72 1.76
N GLY A 132 4.20 15.74 0.49
CA GLY A 132 5.45 15.13 0.02
C GLY A 132 5.38 13.60 -0.12
N MET A 133 4.33 12.94 0.39
CA MET A 133 4.08 11.50 0.22
C MET A 133 3.19 11.16 -0.99
N GLY A 134 3.00 12.09 -1.93
CA GLY A 134 2.25 11.84 -3.16
C GLY A 134 2.98 10.91 -4.13
N SER A 135 2.31 10.50 -5.21
CA SER A 135 2.90 9.60 -6.24
C SER A 135 4.19 10.10 -6.89
N HIS A 136 4.47 11.41 -6.78
CA HIS A 136 5.68 12.07 -7.28
C HIS A 136 6.71 12.40 -6.18
N GLY A 137 6.46 12.00 -4.92
CA GLY A 137 7.33 12.26 -3.76
C GLY A 137 8.62 11.43 -3.72
N TYR A 138 8.83 10.57 -4.72
CA TYR A 138 10.05 9.80 -4.95
C TYR A 138 10.67 10.23 -6.29
N ALA A 139 11.11 11.49 -6.38
CA ALA A 139 11.93 12.03 -7.45
C ALA A 139 13.11 12.80 -6.84
#